data_AF-A0AAE8HPE3-F1
#
_entry.id   AF-A0AAE8HPE3-F1
#
_cell.length_a   1.000
_cell.length_b   1.000
_cell.length_c   1.000
_cell.angle_alpha   90.00
_cell.angle_beta   90.00
_cell.angle_gamma   90.00
#
_symmetry.space_group_name_H-M   'P 1'
#
loop_
_entity.id
_entity.type
_entity.pdbx_description
1 polymer ?
#
loop_
_entity_poly.entity_id
_entity_poly.type
_entity_poly.pdbx_seq_one_letter_code
_entity_poly.pdbx_strand_id
1 'polypeptide(L)'
;MRPTPPQAAALAFAAILLFAAATDYIPAFRDAEGRVFGLFRLDVYKDALHLASGLWALVAALWSRHAAVTFLRAFGAIYLLDGMVGVITGSSFLDLSLFLKGFQDSPFLSNGPHLSLGLAGVVLGWWPWRAAAAGAA
;
A
#
# COMPACT_ATOMS: atom_id res chain seq x y z
N MET A 1 -14.61 3.34 21.28
CA MET A 1 -14.83 4.56 20.46
C MET A 1 -14.96 4.16 19.01
N ARG A 2 -15.85 4.76 18.22
CA ARG A 2 -15.94 4.48 16.77
C ARG A 2 -14.79 5.20 16.06
N PRO A 3 -14.05 4.54 15.14
CA PRO A 3 -12.95 5.19 14.41
C PRO A 3 -13.48 6.33 13.54
N THR A 4 -12.73 7.43 13.49
CA THR A 4 -13.01 8.50 12.52
C THR A 4 -12.74 8.04 11.09
N PRO A 5 -13.30 8.68 10.05
CA PRO A 5 -13.09 8.23 8.66
C PRO A 5 -11.60 8.07 8.25
N PRO A 6 -10.66 8.97 8.62
CA PRO A 6 -9.23 8.74 8.33
C PRO A 6 -8.66 7.52 9.05
N GLN A 7 -9.08 7.26 10.29
CA GLN A 7 -8.63 6.08 11.04
C GLN A 7 -9.20 4.80 10.44
N ALA A 8 -10.46 4.81 10.00
CA ALA A 8 -11.07 3.69 9.29
C ALA A 8 -10.36 3.41 7.96
N ALA A 9 -10.00 4.45 7.20
CA ALA A 9 -9.17 4.31 6.00
C ALA A 9 -7.80 3.71 6.32
N ALA A 10 -7.10 4.22 7.33
CA ALA A 10 -5.81 3.66 7.75
C ALA A 10 -5.92 2.19 8.23
N LEU A 11 -7.01 1.80 8.90
CA LEU A 11 -7.28 0.39 9.24
C LEU A 11 -7.49 -0.47 7.99
N ALA A 12 -8.19 0.04 6.96
CA ALA A 12 -8.34 -0.67 5.70
C ALA A 12 -7.00 -0.88 5.00
N PHE A 13 -6.14 0.14 4.98
CA PHE A 13 -4.76 0.02 4.48
C PHE A 13 -3.96 -1.01 5.28
N ALA A 14 -4.06 -0.99 6.60
CA ALA A 14 -3.41 -1.99 7.46
C ALA A 14 -3.85 -3.41 7.09
N ALA A 15 -5.16 -3.64 6.95
CA ALA A 15 -5.69 -4.95 6.58
C ALA A 15 -5.18 -5.41 5.21
N ILE A 16 -5.19 -4.52 4.21
CA ILE A 16 -4.72 -4.84 2.84
C ILE A 16 -3.23 -5.16 2.83
N LEU A 17 -2.39 -4.36 3.50
CA LEU A 17 -0.94 -4.55 3.51
C LEU A 17 -0.53 -5.80 4.30
N LEU A 18 -1.17 -6.05 5.45
CA LEU A 18 -0.92 -7.27 6.22
C LEU A 18 -1.42 -8.51 5.48
N PHE A 19 -2.54 -8.40 4.77
CA PHE A 19 -3.01 -9.47 3.89
C PHE A 19 -2.00 -9.74 2.77
N ALA A 20 -1.49 -8.71 2.11
CA ALA A 20 -0.46 -8.85 1.08
C ALA A 20 0.78 -9.58 1.62
N ALA A 21 1.30 -9.18 2.79
CA ALA A 21 2.42 -9.86 3.45
C ALA A 21 2.11 -11.34 3.77
N ALA A 22 0.87 -11.65 4.16
CA ALA A 22 0.46 -13.02 4.47
C ALA A 22 0.31 -13.91 3.24
N THR A 23 0.02 -13.34 2.06
CA THR A 23 -0.28 -14.13 0.86
C THR A 23 0.86 -15.05 0.40
N ASP A 24 2.12 -14.69 0.65
CA ASP A 24 3.27 -15.53 0.26
C ASP A 24 3.39 -16.84 1.07
N TYR A 25 2.69 -16.91 2.20
CA TYR A 25 2.70 -18.05 3.13
C TYR A 25 1.45 -18.94 3.02
N ILE A 26 0.52 -18.61 2.13
CA ILE A 26 -0.73 -19.35 1.94
C ILE A 26 -0.66 -20.08 0.58
N PRO A 27 -0.52 -21.43 0.57
CA PRO A 27 -0.36 -22.19 -0.67
C PRO A 27 -1.50 -21.98 -1.69
N ALA A 28 -2.73 -21.71 -1.23
CA ALA A 28 -3.87 -21.48 -2.10
C ALA A 28 -3.75 -20.23 -2.99
N PHE A 29 -2.84 -19.30 -2.67
CA PHE A 29 -2.63 -18.07 -3.43
C PHE A 29 -1.40 -18.14 -4.35
N ARG A 30 -0.66 -19.25 -4.36
CA ARG A 30 0.60 -19.38 -5.12
C ARG A 30 0.45 -20.33 -6.29
N ASP A 31 1.02 -19.97 -7.43
CA ASP A 31 1.15 -20.85 -8.58
C ASP A 31 2.34 -21.84 -8.42
N ALA A 32 2.52 -22.71 -9.42
CA ALA A 32 3.58 -23.72 -9.41
C ALA A 32 4.99 -23.09 -9.45
N GLU A 33 5.10 -21.86 -9.98
CA GLU A 33 6.32 -21.07 -10.08
C GLU A 33 6.58 -20.20 -8.83
N GLY A 34 5.71 -20.32 -7.82
CA GLY A 34 5.80 -19.64 -6.53
C GLY A 34 5.37 -18.17 -6.56
N ARG A 35 4.67 -17.71 -7.60
CA ARG A 35 4.12 -16.35 -7.70
C ARG A 35 2.74 -16.27 -7.04
N VAL A 36 2.51 -15.20 -6.29
CA VAL A 36 1.20 -14.89 -5.71
C VAL A 36 0.25 -14.41 -6.81
N PHE A 37 -0.91 -15.07 -6.92
CA PHE A 37 -1.93 -14.87 -7.95
C PHE A 37 -1.40 -14.93 -9.40
N GLY A 38 -0.25 -15.57 -9.62
CA GLY A 38 0.43 -15.58 -10.93
C GLY A 38 1.15 -14.28 -11.31
N LEU A 39 1.18 -13.27 -10.43
CA LEU A 39 1.60 -11.91 -10.76
C LEU A 39 2.97 -11.53 -10.20
N PHE A 40 3.26 -11.87 -8.94
CA PHE A 40 4.46 -11.37 -8.25
C PHE A 40 5.18 -12.49 -7.53
N ARG A 41 6.52 -12.51 -7.63
CA ARG A 41 7.34 -13.23 -6.64
C ARG A 41 7.64 -12.32 -5.48
N LEU A 42 6.97 -12.57 -4.37
CA LEU A 42 7.33 -12.01 -3.09
C LEU A 42 8.62 -12.68 -2.60
N ASP A 43 9.38 -11.91 -1.85
CA ASP A 43 10.55 -12.35 -1.12
C ASP A 43 10.47 -11.73 0.27
N VAL A 44 11.33 -12.20 1.18
CA VAL A 44 11.32 -11.74 2.57
C VAL A 44 11.46 -10.23 2.72
N TYR A 45 12.13 -9.56 1.78
CA TYR A 45 12.29 -8.09 1.82
C TYR A 45 10.98 -7.40 1.45
N LYS A 46 10.30 -7.85 0.39
CA LYS A 46 8.97 -7.33 0.03
C LYS A 46 7.95 -7.61 1.14
N ASP A 47 7.97 -8.79 1.73
CA ASP A 47 7.06 -9.13 2.85
C ASP A 47 7.31 -8.22 4.06
N ALA A 48 8.58 -7.99 4.40
CA ALA A 48 8.95 -7.10 5.50
C ALA A 48 8.48 -5.66 5.24
N LEU A 49 8.57 -5.16 4.01
CA LEU A 49 8.04 -3.84 3.63
C LEU A 49 6.52 -3.76 3.81
N HIS A 50 5.77 -4.77 3.36
CA HIS A 50 4.32 -4.82 3.53
C HIS A 50 3.94 -4.92 5.02
N LEU A 51 4.63 -5.75 5.79
CA LEU A 51 4.41 -5.90 7.23
C LEU A 51 4.69 -4.60 7.97
N ALA A 52 5.85 -3.97 7.75
CA ALA A 52 6.22 -2.71 8.39
C ALA A 52 5.21 -1.60 8.05
N SER A 53 4.81 -1.51 6.77
CA SER A 53 3.83 -0.52 6.32
C SER A 53 2.44 -0.79 6.92
N GLY A 54 2.01 -2.05 6.98
CA GLY A 54 0.74 -2.45 7.59
C GLY A 54 0.69 -2.18 9.09
N LEU A 55 1.78 -2.44 9.80
CA LEU A 55 1.91 -2.09 11.23
C LEU A 55 1.93 -0.57 11.44
N TRP A 56 2.61 0.19 10.57
CA TRP A 56 2.57 1.65 10.63
C TRP A 56 1.14 2.18 10.44
N ALA A 57 0.40 1.66 9.46
CA ALA A 57 -0.99 1.99 9.22
C ALA A 57 -1.88 1.68 10.44
N LEU A 58 -1.70 0.49 11.02
CA LEU A 58 -2.45 0.04 12.20
C LEU A 58 -2.19 0.95 13.40
N VAL A 59 -0.91 1.20 13.72
CA VAL A 59 -0.52 2.08 14.82
C VAL A 59 -1.06 3.50 14.59
N ALA A 60 -0.92 4.04 13.38
CA ALA A 60 -1.44 5.36 13.05
C ALA A 60 -2.97 5.46 13.24
N ALA A 61 -3.70 4.41 12.84
CA ALA A 61 -5.14 4.35 13.00
C ALA A 61 -5.58 4.29 14.47
N LEU A 62 -4.88 3.52 15.30
CA LEU A 62 -5.16 3.37 16.72
C LEU A 62 -4.72 4.59 17.55
N TRP A 63 -3.68 5.29 17.10
CA TRP A 63 -3.08 6.40 17.86
C TRP A 63 -3.92 7.67 17.82
N SER A 64 -4.18 8.21 16.62
CA SER A 64 -4.98 9.43 16.48
C SER A 64 -5.44 9.68 15.05
N ARG A 65 -6.47 10.51 14.90
CA ARG A 65 -6.89 11.03 13.60
C ARG A 65 -5.76 11.74 12.85
N HIS A 66 -4.91 12.50 13.55
CA HIS A 66 -3.79 13.19 12.91
C HIS A 66 -2.75 12.20 12.39
N ALA A 67 -2.39 11.19 13.19
CA ALA A 67 -1.47 10.13 12.77
C ALA A 67 -1.99 9.38 11.55
N ALA A 68 -3.28 9.02 11.52
CA ALA A 68 -3.90 8.37 10.36
C ALA A 68 -3.83 9.23 9.08
N VAL A 69 -4.09 10.54 9.18
CA VAL A 69 -3.94 11.46 8.03
C VAL A 69 -2.49 11.55 7.58
N THR A 70 -1.54 11.63 8.51
CA THR A 70 -0.11 11.66 8.20
C THR A 70 0.34 10.39 7.49
N PHE A 71 -0.10 9.21 7.95
CA PHE A 71 0.13 7.94 7.27
C PHE A 71 -0.40 7.97 5.83
N LEU A 72 -1.69 8.31 5.64
CA LEU A 72 -2.31 8.34 4.30
C LEU A 72 -1.54 9.24 3.34
N ARG A 73 -1.09 10.40 3.83
CA ARG A 73 -0.31 11.35 3.03
C ARG A 73 1.06 10.81 2.63
N ALA A 74 1.84 10.39 3.63
CA ALA A 74 3.21 9.96 3.42
C ALA A 74 3.27 8.63 2.65
N PHE A 75 2.58 7.61 3.16
CA PHE A 75 2.51 6.30 2.49
C PHE A 75 1.88 6.43 1.10
N GLY A 76 0.75 7.13 0.97
CA GLY A 76 0.06 7.31 -0.32
C GLY A 76 0.97 7.93 -1.38
N ALA A 77 1.70 9.01 -1.04
CA ALA A 77 2.61 9.66 -1.98
C ALA A 77 3.79 8.75 -2.37
N ILE A 78 4.41 8.09 -1.40
CA ILE A 78 5.54 7.18 -1.63
C ILE A 78 5.10 5.99 -2.50
N TYR A 79 3.97 5.37 -2.18
CA TYR A 79 3.48 4.17 -2.86
C TYR A 79 2.96 4.48 -4.27
N LEU A 80 2.37 5.67 -4.47
CA LEU A 80 1.97 6.14 -5.80
C LEU A 80 3.19 6.39 -6.69
N LEU A 81 4.20 7.08 -6.16
CA LEU A 81 5.44 7.31 -6.88
C LEU A 81 6.10 5.98 -7.27
N ASP A 82 6.11 5.01 -6.36
CA ASP A 82 6.69 3.70 -6.63
C ASP A 82 5.94 2.95 -7.73
N GLY A 83 4.60 2.98 -7.71
CA GLY A 83 3.79 2.43 -8.79
C GLY A 83 4.02 3.12 -10.14
N MET A 84 4.19 4.45 -10.15
CA MET A 84 4.50 5.20 -11.38
C MET A 84 5.87 4.82 -11.94
N VAL A 85 6.89 4.76 -11.07
CA VAL A 85 8.24 4.30 -11.44
C VAL A 85 8.20 2.86 -11.96
N GLY A 86 7.45 1.98 -11.30
CA GLY A 86 7.26 0.60 -11.71
C GLY A 86 6.60 0.45 -13.07
N VAL A 87 5.60 1.27 -13.40
CA VAL A 87 5.00 1.26 -14.75
C VAL A 87 5.98 1.76 -15.82
N ILE A 88 6.79 2.78 -15.51
CA ILE A 88 7.74 3.35 -16.48
C ILE A 88 8.96 2.44 -16.70
N THR A 89 9.45 1.80 -15.64
CA THR A 89 10.76 1.13 -15.63
C THR A 89 10.70 -0.38 -15.45
N GLY A 90 9.56 -0.94 -15.04
CA GLY A 90 9.42 -2.34 -14.62
C GLY A 90 10.06 -2.69 -13.29
N SER A 91 10.63 -1.71 -12.61
CA SER A 91 11.28 -1.88 -11.32
C SER A 91 10.74 -0.90 -10.29
N SER A 92 10.79 -1.31 -9.03
CA SER A 92 10.38 -0.51 -7.87
C SER A 92 11.60 0.08 -7.18
N PHE A 93 11.46 1.28 -6.61
CA PHE A 93 12.51 1.85 -5.77
C PHE A 93 12.35 1.41 -4.32
N LEU A 94 11.12 1.10 -3.88
CA LEU A 94 10.87 0.57 -2.54
C LEU A 94 11.51 -0.80 -2.33
N ASP A 95 11.39 -1.67 -3.34
CA ASP A 95 12.01 -3.00 -3.29
C ASP A 95 13.50 -3.02 -3.72
N LEU A 96 14.06 -1.84 -3.99
CA LEU A 96 15.43 -1.59 -4.49
C LEU A 96 15.75 -2.20 -5.87
N SER A 97 14.79 -2.82 -6.57
CA SER A 97 15.02 -3.45 -7.87
C SER A 97 15.46 -2.44 -8.92
N LEU A 98 15.01 -1.19 -8.86
CA LEU A 98 15.45 -0.15 -9.78
C LEU A 98 16.96 0.05 -9.73
N PHE A 99 17.55 0.00 -8.52
CA PHE A 99 18.97 0.23 -8.31
C PHE A 99 19.80 -1.04 -8.52
N LEU A 100 19.24 -2.21 -8.19
CA LEU A 100 19.97 -3.48 -8.23
C LEU A 100 19.87 -4.21 -9.58
N LYS A 101 18.76 -4.01 -10.30
CA LYS A 101 18.42 -4.74 -11.53
C LYS A 101 18.18 -3.82 -12.73
N GLY A 102 18.12 -2.50 -12.53
CA GLY A 102 17.84 -1.55 -13.60
C GLY A 102 16.41 -1.66 -14.10
N PHE A 103 16.20 -1.41 -15.39
CA PHE A 103 14.87 -1.47 -16.00
C PHE A 103 14.52 -2.93 -16.33
N GLN A 104 13.27 -3.31 -16.16
CA GLN A 104 12.75 -4.66 -16.35
C GLN A 104 11.46 -4.61 -17.18
N ASP A 105 11.00 -5.76 -17.66
CA ASP A 105 9.70 -5.84 -18.34
C ASP A 105 8.58 -5.67 -17.30
N SER A 106 7.80 -4.60 -17.41
CA SER A 106 6.72 -4.27 -16.47
C SER A 106 5.37 -4.77 -16.97
N PRO A 107 4.72 -5.74 -16.32
CA PRO A 107 3.29 -5.90 -16.46
C PRO A 107 2.60 -4.74 -15.72
N PHE A 108 1.67 -4.04 -16.38
CA PHE A 108 0.81 -3.03 -15.74
C PHE A 108 0.08 -3.61 -14.51
N LEU A 109 -0.29 -4.89 -14.58
CA LEU A 109 -0.95 -5.63 -13.51
C LEU A 109 -0.07 -5.77 -12.26
N SER A 110 1.25 -5.86 -12.42
CA SER A 110 2.17 -6.06 -11.29
C SER A 110 2.37 -4.79 -10.48
N ASN A 111 2.14 -3.61 -11.08
CA ASN A 111 2.22 -2.29 -10.43
C ASN A 111 0.84 -1.70 -10.09
N GLY A 112 -0.24 -2.35 -10.54
CA GLY A 112 -1.62 -1.96 -10.27
C GLY A 112 -1.93 -1.78 -8.78
N PRO A 113 -1.52 -2.69 -7.88
CA PRO A 113 -1.72 -2.51 -6.44
C PRO A 113 -1.04 -1.26 -5.88
N HIS A 114 0.20 -0.97 -6.29
CA HIS A 114 0.96 0.21 -5.82
C HIS A 114 0.30 1.51 -6.30
N LEU A 115 -0.08 1.58 -7.58
CA LEU A 115 -0.81 2.72 -8.13
C LEU A 115 -2.16 2.93 -7.44
N SER A 116 -2.94 1.86 -7.25
CA SER A 116 -4.28 1.93 -6.70
C SER A 116 -4.27 2.35 -5.23
N LEU A 117 -3.44 1.71 -4.41
CA LEU A 117 -3.29 2.05 -2.99
C LEU A 117 -2.62 3.41 -2.80
N GLY A 118 -1.61 3.73 -3.62
CA GLY A 118 -0.95 5.03 -3.60
C GLY A 118 -1.92 6.17 -3.90
N LEU A 119 -2.67 6.06 -5.00
CA LEU A 119 -3.69 7.04 -5.39
C LEU A 119 -4.77 7.17 -4.32
N ALA A 120 -5.29 6.04 -3.80
CA ALA A 120 -6.26 6.07 -2.71
C ALA A 120 -5.69 6.78 -1.48
N GLY A 121 -4.44 6.53 -1.11
CA GLY A 121 -3.76 7.18 0.01
C GLY A 121 -3.65 8.69 -0.19
N VAL A 122 -3.27 9.14 -1.39
CA VAL A 122 -3.23 10.57 -1.74
C VAL A 122 -4.62 11.21 -1.71
N VAL A 123 -5.62 10.60 -2.34
CA VAL A 123 -6.98 11.16 -2.34
C VAL A 123 -7.50 11.27 -0.91
N LEU A 124 -7.38 10.20 -0.12
CA LEU A 124 -7.87 10.16 1.26
C LEU A 124 -7.04 11.01 2.22
N GLY A 125 -5.73 11.13 2.01
CA GLY A 125 -4.84 11.94 2.85
C GLY A 125 -5.07 13.44 2.73
N TRP A 126 -5.54 13.89 1.55
CA TRP A 126 -5.85 15.30 1.29
C TRP A 126 -7.34 15.61 1.25
N TRP A 127 -8.21 14.61 1.41
CA TRP A 127 -9.65 14.82 1.47
C TRP A 127 -10.04 15.76 2.62
N PRO A 128 -10.95 16.73 2.41
CA PRO A 128 -11.37 17.68 3.44
C PRO A 128 -12.37 17.05 4.41
N TRP A 129 -11.91 16.08 5.20
CA TRP A 129 -12.67 15.34 6.21
C TRP A 129 -13.46 16.20 7.22
N ARG A 130 -13.17 17.50 7.35
CA ARG A 130 -13.89 18.44 8.23
C ARG A 130 -15.12 19.07 7.57
N ALA A 131 -15.16 19.18 6.25
CA ALA A 131 -16.27 19.78 5.51
C ALA A 131 -17.44 18.80 5.30
N ALA A 132 -17.14 17.52 5.11
CA ALA A 132 -18.16 16.48 4.86
C ALA A 132 -19.11 16.24 6.05
N ALA A 133 -18.72 16.59 7.28
CA ALA A 133 -19.56 16.45 8.47
C ALA A 133 -20.52 17.63 8.70
N ALA A 134 -20.28 18.79 8.04
CA ALA A 134 -21.07 20.00 8.23
C ALA A 134 -22.20 20.16 7.18
N GLY A 135 -22.20 19.36 6.12
CA GLY A 135 -23.24 19.38 5.06
C GLY A 135 -24.34 18.33 5.23
N ALA A 136 -24.36 17.60 6.35
CA ALA A 136 -25.33 16.54 6.66
C ALA A 136 -26.21 16.87 7.88
N ALA A 137 -26.25 18.15 8.28
CA ALA A 137 -27.05 18.66 9.39
C ALA A 137 -28.04 19.71 8.88
#